data_AF-A0A958IP19-F1
#
_entry.id   AF-A0A958IP19-F1
#
_cell.length_a   1.000
_cell.length_b   1.000
_cell.length_c   1.000
_cell.angle_alpha   90.00
_cell.angle_beta   90.00
_cell.angle_gamma   90.00
#
_symmetry.space_group_name_H-M   'P 1'
#
loop_
_entity.id
_entity.type
_entity.pdbx_description
1 polymer ?
#
loop_
_entity_poly.entity_id
_entity_poly.type
_entity_poly.pdbx_seq_one_letter_code
_entity_poly.pdbx_strand_id
1 'polypeptide(L)'
;MKKDKTKKPEWAPEADNDAFAGRIISGRGGEGSDHPEGSASLHPKVRRKTLGSEAYVAGILNGDRAVLGRAITLIESNAEAHIIQAQEVLRAVLPHSGGTIRVGITGVPGAGKSTLIEALGMHLLELGHRVAVLAVDPSSSISGGSILGDKTRMEKLSRHPGSFIRPSPSGGALGGVARKTRETMLLCEAAGFDVILVETVGVGQSEIAVRSMVDFFLLLQITGGGDELQGIKKGVMELADAVVVNKADGENRAPAESARQDFAMALRYLPAATEGWKTPVRTCSALSGEGIGEIWKIICEFREATVKAGRFELRRRRQAREWMLSLIGDYLENLFYQHPDIIAQMPEIEQAVMSGKLPPTTAARQLLQIFEEALKSDR
;
A
#
# COMPACT_ATOMS: atom_id res chain seq x y z
N MET A 1 17.98 -41.93 -35.88
CA MET A 1 18.75 -40.67 -35.84
C MET A 1 18.04 -39.69 -34.91
N LYS A 2 18.55 -39.50 -33.69
CA LYS A 2 17.99 -38.58 -32.70
C LYS A 2 18.27 -37.13 -33.15
N LYS A 3 17.22 -36.32 -33.39
CA LYS A 3 17.36 -34.87 -33.58
C LYS A 3 17.36 -34.22 -32.21
N ASP A 4 18.56 -33.88 -31.74
CA ASP A 4 18.76 -33.00 -30.61
C ASP A 4 18.45 -31.56 -31.05
N LYS A 5 17.55 -30.88 -30.34
CA LYS A 5 17.18 -29.48 -30.61
C LYS A 5 16.94 -28.76 -29.29
N THR A 6 17.98 -28.64 -28.47
CA THR A 6 18.03 -27.64 -27.41
C THR A 6 18.68 -26.38 -27.95
N LYS A 7 17.92 -25.29 -28.12
CA LYS A 7 18.49 -23.96 -28.41
C LYS A 7 18.95 -23.30 -27.11
N LYS A 8 20.18 -22.77 -27.11
CA LYS A 8 20.71 -21.89 -26.06
C LYS A 8 20.19 -20.45 -26.28
N PRO A 9 19.91 -19.66 -25.23
CA PRO A 9 19.54 -18.24 -25.35
C PRO A 9 20.71 -17.38 -25.85
N GLU A 10 20.41 -16.28 -26.55
CA GLU A 10 21.40 -15.41 -27.24
C GLU A 10 22.44 -14.74 -26.33
N TRP A 11 22.19 -14.66 -25.02
CA TRP A 11 23.10 -14.04 -24.05
C TRP A 11 24.07 -15.04 -23.39
N ALA A 12 24.04 -16.32 -23.78
CA ALA A 12 24.92 -17.34 -23.21
C ALA A 12 26.38 -17.16 -23.71
N PRO A 13 27.38 -17.15 -22.81
CA PRO A 13 28.79 -17.06 -23.21
C PRO A 13 29.26 -18.29 -24.00
N GLU A 14 30.19 -18.09 -24.95
CA GLU A 14 30.65 -19.14 -25.89
C GLU A 14 31.48 -20.26 -25.23
N ALA A 15 32.03 -20.04 -24.03
CA ALA A 15 32.79 -21.04 -23.30
C ALA A 15 31.86 -22.02 -22.57
N ASP A 16 31.90 -23.30 -22.95
CA ASP A 16 31.17 -24.39 -22.31
C ASP A 16 31.74 -24.63 -20.90
N ASN A 17 31.04 -24.12 -19.89
CA ASN A 17 31.24 -24.50 -18.49
C ASN A 17 29.88 -24.96 -17.95
N ASP A 18 29.85 -26.10 -17.25
CA ASP A 18 28.64 -26.74 -16.68
C ASP A 18 27.92 -25.89 -15.60
N ALA A 19 28.32 -24.62 -15.40
CA ALA A 19 27.75 -23.70 -14.44
C ALA A 19 26.47 -22.98 -14.91
N PHE A 20 26.01 -23.17 -16.15
CA PHE A 20 24.83 -22.49 -16.71
C PHE A 20 23.75 -23.47 -17.22
N ALA A 21 22.71 -23.70 -16.41
CA ALA A 21 21.63 -24.67 -16.68
C ALA A 21 20.36 -24.03 -17.28
N GLY A 22 20.49 -23.09 -18.22
CA GLY A 22 19.35 -22.49 -18.92
C GLY A 22 19.12 -23.14 -20.29
N ARG A 23 17.98 -23.81 -20.52
CA ARG A 23 17.59 -24.37 -21.84
C ARG A 23 16.25 -23.79 -22.30
N ILE A 24 16.16 -23.38 -23.56
CA ILE A 24 14.90 -22.94 -24.18
C ILE A 24 14.16 -24.20 -24.67
N ILE A 25 12.93 -24.39 -24.17
CA ILE A 25 12.02 -25.44 -24.65
C ILE A 25 11.03 -24.79 -25.61
N SER A 26 10.96 -25.27 -26.84
CA SER A 26 9.97 -24.82 -27.81
C SER A 26 8.57 -25.29 -27.43
N GLY A 27 7.61 -24.37 -27.30
CA GLY A 27 6.20 -24.70 -27.10
C GLY A 27 5.65 -25.51 -28.27
N ARG A 28 4.94 -26.62 -28.00
CA ARG A 28 4.21 -27.37 -29.02
C ARG A 28 2.94 -26.59 -29.37
N GLY A 29 2.86 -26.10 -30.61
CA GLY A 29 1.63 -25.60 -31.21
C GLY A 29 0.60 -26.71 -31.31
N GLY A 30 -0.63 -26.41 -30.92
CA GLY A 30 -1.76 -27.35 -30.98
C GLY A 30 -2.38 -27.39 -32.36
N GLU A 31 -2.39 -28.57 -32.95
CA GLU A 31 -3.40 -29.02 -33.91
C GLU A 31 -3.64 -30.51 -33.65
N GLY A 32 -4.92 -30.91 -33.56
CA GLY A 32 -5.33 -32.31 -33.59
C GLY A 32 -5.53 -32.98 -32.22
N SER A 33 -6.79 -33.15 -31.87
CA SER A 33 -7.33 -33.96 -30.77
C SER A 33 -6.80 -35.40 -30.76
N ASP A 34 -6.20 -35.81 -29.63
CA ASP A 34 -6.35 -37.11 -28.98
C ASP A 34 -5.53 -37.11 -27.68
N HIS A 35 -6.19 -36.82 -26.55
CA HIS A 35 -5.59 -36.93 -25.23
C HIS A 35 -5.82 -38.34 -24.67
N PRO A 36 -4.80 -39.19 -24.52
CA PRO A 36 -4.88 -40.26 -23.54
C PRO A 36 -4.77 -39.64 -22.14
N GLU A 37 -5.66 -40.07 -21.26
CA GLU A 37 -5.73 -39.66 -19.87
C GLU A 37 -4.38 -39.78 -19.15
N GLY A 38 -4.06 -38.77 -18.33
CA GLY A 38 -3.20 -38.93 -17.16
C GLY A 38 -1.69 -38.93 -17.38
N SER A 39 -1.08 -37.73 -17.45
CA SER A 39 0.26 -37.54 -16.87
C SER A 39 0.18 -36.61 -15.67
N ALA A 40 -0.07 -37.20 -14.50
CA ALA A 40 -0.04 -36.52 -13.21
C ALA A 40 1.37 -35.95 -12.95
N SER A 41 1.46 -34.70 -12.47
CA SER A 41 2.74 -34.08 -12.13
C SER A 41 3.47 -34.93 -11.09
N LEU A 42 4.69 -35.39 -11.41
CA LEU A 42 5.57 -36.20 -10.55
C LEU A 42 6.22 -35.41 -9.39
N HIS A 43 5.77 -34.19 -9.12
CA HIS A 43 6.17 -33.45 -7.93
C HIS A 43 5.06 -33.57 -6.89
N PRO A 44 5.32 -34.17 -5.70
CA PRO A 44 4.36 -34.12 -4.63
C PRO A 44 4.11 -32.66 -4.30
N LYS A 45 2.91 -32.15 -4.67
CA LYS A 45 2.42 -30.87 -4.15
C LYS A 45 2.35 -31.05 -2.64
N VAL A 46 3.35 -30.53 -1.93
CA VAL A 46 3.29 -30.44 -0.48
C VAL A 46 2.02 -29.66 -0.16
N ARG A 47 0.95 -30.37 0.24
CA ARG A 47 -0.28 -29.77 0.73
C ARG A 47 0.12 -29.05 2.02
N ARG A 48 0.43 -27.76 1.91
CA ARG A 48 0.70 -26.92 3.07
C ARG A 48 -0.51 -27.01 3.99
N LYS A 49 -0.29 -27.38 5.25
CA LYS A 49 -1.35 -27.41 6.26
C LYS A 49 -2.06 -26.05 6.29
N THR A 50 -3.37 -26.09 6.11
CA THR A 50 -4.27 -24.98 6.41
C THR A 50 -4.14 -24.66 7.90
N LEU A 51 -3.84 -23.40 8.22
CA LEU A 51 -3.79 -22.94 9.60
C LEU A 51 -5.21 -22.56 10.02
N GLY A 52 -5.62 -22.97 11.23
CA GLY A 52 -6.80 -22.41 11.87
C GLY A 52 -6.54 -20.99 12.38
N SER A 53 -7.60 -20.27 12.73
CA SER A 53 -7.54 -18.88 13.19
C SER A 53 -6.65 -18.73 14.44
N GLU A 54 -6.74 -19.66 15.39
CA GLU A 54 -5.90 -19.65 16.61
C GLU A 54 -4.39 -19.76 16.31
N ALA A 55 -4.02 -20.59 15.31
CA ALA A 55 -2.62 -20.76 14.93
C ALA A 55 -2.07 -19.51 14.24
N TYR A 56 -2.90 -18.79 13.48
CA TYR A 56 -2.54 -17.47 12.96
C TYR A 56 -2.31 -16.49 14.11
N VAL A 57 -3.25 -16.38 15.04
CA VAL A 57 -3.15 -15.46 16.20
C VAL A 57 -1.88 -15.74 16.99
N ALA A 58 -1.64 -16.99 17.39
CA ALA A 58 -0.45 -17.36 18.15
C ALA A 58 0.86 -17.05 17.41
N GLY A 59 0.93 -17.36 16.11
CA GLY A 59 2.12 -17.06 15.30
C GLY A 59 2.36 -15.56 15.13
N ILE A 60 1.29 -14.77 14.93
CA ILE A 60 1.38 -13.31 14.85
C ILE A 60 1.91 -12.75 16.17
N LEU A 61 1.30 -13.09 17.31
CA LEU A 61 1.71 -12.57 18.62
C LEU A 61 3.13 -12.98 19.02
N ASN A 62 3.61 -14.13 18.53
CA ASN A 62 5.00 -14.56 18.72
C ASN A 62 5.99 -13.91 17.73
N GLY A 63 5.53 -13.05 16.83
CA GLY A 63 6.37 -12.37 15.84
C GLY A 63 6.85 -13.26 14.70
N ASP A 64 6.19 -14.40 14.42
CA ASP A 64 6.55 -15.28 13.32
C ASP A 64 6.27 -14.61 11.97
N ARG A 65 7.35 -14.21 11.28
CA ARG A 65 7.30 -13.52 9.99
C ARG A 65 6.63 -14.34 8.89
N ALA A 66 6.76 -15.67 8.92
CA ALA A 66 6.14 -16.54 7.93
C ALA A 66 4.63 -16.63 8.15
N VAL A 67 4.20 -16.73 9.41
CA VAL A 67 2.77 -16.70 9.77
C VAL A 67 2.17 -15.32 9.45
N LEU A 68 2.87 -14.23 9.78
CA LEU A 68 2.45 -12.86 9.43
C LEU A 68 2.23 -12.70 7.92
N GLY A 69 3.19 -13.14 7.09
CA GLY A 69 3.02 -13.07 5.64
C GLY A 69 1.83 -13.89 5.11
N ARG A 70 1.53 -15.04 5.73
CA ARG A 70 0.35 -15.85 5.40
C ARG A 70 -0.95 -15.20 5.86
N ALA A 71 -0.97 -14.58 7.04
CA ALA A 71 -2.13 -13.85 7.54
C ALA A 71 -2.45 -12.62 6.67
N ILE A 72 -1.43 -11.92 6.19
CA ILE A 72 -1.61 -10.85 5.20
C ILE A 72 -2.18 -11.42 3.88
N THR A 73 -1.66 -12.56 3.43
CA THR A 73 -2.22 -13.24 2.23
C THR A 73 -3.70 -13.63 2.43
N LEU A 74 -4.09 -14.00 3.66
CA LEU A 74 -5.47 -14.30 4.01
C LEU A 74 -6.36 -13.06 3.89
N ILE A 75 -5.92 -11.92 4.44
CA ILE A 75 -6.59 -10.61 4.34
C ILE A 75 -6.74 -10.14 2.89
N GLU A 76 -5.73 -10.37 2.06
CA GLU A 76 -5.74 -9.92 0.67
C GLU A 76 -6.62 -10.78 -0.24
N SER A 77 -7.12 -11.93 0.24
CA SER A 77 -7.94 -12.84 -0.53
C SER A 77 -9.39 -12.36 -0.69
N ASN A 78 -9.97 -12.61 -1.87
CA ASN A 78 -11.39 -12.32 -2.14
C ASN A 78 -12.31 -13.53 -1.90
N ALA A 79 -11.80 -14.65 -1.38
CA ALA A 79 -12.62 -15.84 -1.11
C ALA A 79 -13.40 -15.66 0.19
N GLU A 80 -14.71 -15.93 0.18
CA GLU A 80 -15.60 -15.72 1.33
C GLU A 80 -15.09 -16.41 2.61
N ALA A 81 -14.68 -17.67 2.51
CA ALA A 81 -14.11 -18.41 3.64
C ALA A 81 -12.85 -17.75 4.23
N HIS A 82 -12.00 -17.16 3.38
CA HIS A 82 -10.82 -16.43 3.84
C HIS A 82 -11.18 -15.09 4.48
N ILE A 83 -12.19 -14.39 3.96
CA ILE A 83 -12.67 -13.14 4.53
C ILE A 83 -13.19 -13.39 5.95
N ILE A 84 -14.04 -14.40 6.14
CA ILE A 84 -14.55 -14.79 7.48
C ILE A 84 -13.39 -15.09 8.42
N GLN A 85 -12.46 -15.95 8.00
CA GLN A 85 -11.30 -16.32 8.81
C GLN A 85 -10.41 -15.12 9.14
N ALA A 86 -10.18 -14.20 8.19
CA ALA A 86 -9.39 -13.00 8.39
C ALA A 86 -10.03 -12.11 9.47
N GLN A 87 -11.36 -11.95 9.46
CA GLN A 87 -12.06 -11.15 10.47
C GLN A 87 -11.95 -11.76 11.87
N GLU A 88 -12.01 -13.09 12.00
CA GLU A 88 -11.75 -13.78 13.27
C GLU A 88 -10.35 -13.48 13.81
N VAL A 89 -9.33 -13.60 12.94
CA VAL A 89 -7.93 -13.32 13.30
C VAL A 89 -7.76 -11.85 13.69
N LEU A 90 -8.26 -10.91 12.88
CA LEU A 90 -8.19 -9.46 13.14
C LEU A 90 -8.83 -9.11 14.48
N ARG A 91 -10.02 -9.66 14.79
CA ARG A 91 -10.71 -9.44 16.06
C ARG A 91 -9.89 -9.94 17.25
N ALA A 92 -9.27 -11.11 17.12
CA ALA A 92 -8.47 -11.71 18.19
C ALA A 92 -7.16 -10.96 18.45
N VAL A 93 -6.52 -10.39 17.41
CA VAL A 93 -5.26 -9.64 17.59
C VAL A 93 -5.46 -8.16 17.92
N LEU A 94 -6.65 -7.60 17.69
CA LEU A 94 -6.97 -6.18 17.93
C LEU A 94 -6.53 -5.65 19.32
N PRO A 95 -6.72 -6.39 20.44
CA PRO A 95 -6.27 -5.93 21.77
C PRO A 95 -4.75 -5.75 21.91
N HIS A 96 -3.96 -6.34 21.01
CA HIS A 96 -2.50 -6.30 21.00
C HIS A 96 -1.94 -5.25 20.02
N SER A 97 -2.79 -4.34 19.53
CA SER A 97 -2.44 -3.32 18.54
C SER A 97 -2.44 -1.90 19.14
N GLY A 98 -2.02 -0.90 18.34
CA GLY A 98 -2.05 0.52 18.73
C GLY A 98 -0.79 1.04 19.43
N GLY A 99 0.16 0.19 19.81
CA GLY A 99 1.41 0.60 20.47
C GLY A 99 2.46 1.29 19.58
N THR A 100 2.11 1.64 18.34
CA THR A 100 3.05 2.02 17.28
C THR A 100 3.02 3.50 16.94
N ILE A 101 3.97 3.94 16.11
CA ILE A 101 3.83 5.16 15.30
C ILE A 101 3.70 4.81 13.81
N ARG A 102 2.67 5.35 13.18
CA ARG A 102 2.36 5.15 11.75
C ARG A 102 2.76 6.39 10.97
N VAL A 103 3.70 6.24 10.04
CA VAL A 103 4.29 7.33 9.27
C VAL A 103 3.97 7.13 7.79
N GLY A 104 3.16 8.01 7.21
CA GLY A 104 2.91 8.06 5.77
C GLY A 104 4.00 8.84 5.07
N ILE A 105 4.54 8.34 3.97
CA ILE A 105 5.60 8.99 3.19
C ILE A 105 5.14 9.10 1.74
N THR A 106 5.06 10.33 1.25
CA THR A 106 4.71 10.64 -0.14
C THR A 106 5.71 11.58 -0.77
N GLY A 107 5.63 11.76 -2.08
CA GLY A 107 6.53 12.59 -2.87
C GLY A 107 6.51 12.18 -4.33
N VAL A 108 6.90 13.11 -5.20
CA VAL A 108 6.89 12.89 -6.66
C VAL A 108 7.77 11.71 -7.07
N PRO A 109 7.50 11.05 -8.21
CA PRO A 109 8.41 10.07 -8.78
C PRO A 109 9.83 10.64 -8.91
N GLY A 110 10.84 9.88 -8.51
CA GLY A 110 12.24 10.33 -8.54
C GLY A 110 12.69 11.20 -7.35
N ALA A 111 11.79 11.54 -6.41
CA ALA A 111 12.14 12.27 -5.19
C ALA A 111 13.08 11.49 -4.24
N GLY A 112 13.28 10.20 -4.47
CA GLY A 112 14.14 9.34 -3.65
C GLY A 112 13.42 8.72 -2.43
N LYS A 113 12.10 8.49 -2.52
CA LYS A 113 11.29 7.91 -1.44
C LYS A 113 11.82 6.56 -0.95
N SER A 114 12.01 5.59 -1.84
CA SER A 114 12.49 4.26 -1.44
C SER A 114 13.90 4.32 -0.81
N THR A 115 14.78 5.20 -1.30
CA THR A 115 16.09 5.46 -0.69
C THR A 115 15.96 6.07 0.71
N LEU A 116 15.05 7.03 0.88
CA LEU A 116 14.75 7.63 2.18
C LEU A 116 14.21 6.59 3.17
N ILE A 117 13.26 5.76 2.73
CA ILE A 117 12.65 4.70 3.55
C ILE A 117 13.69 3.66 3.96
N GLU A 118 14.59 3.26 3.05
CA GLU A 118 15.71 2.38 3.41
C GLU A 118 16.62 3.03 4.45
N ALA A 119 17.05 4.27 4.22
CA ALA A 119 17.96 4.97 5.14
C ALA A 119 17.32 5.18 6.53
N LEU A 120 16.08 5.66 6.58
CA LEU A 120 15.32 5.84 7.81
C LEU A 120 15.05 4.50 8.50
N GLY A 121 14.64 3.48 7.75
CA GLY A 121 14.39 2.14 8.27
C GLY A 121 15.64 1.53 8.91
N MET A 122 16.80 1.63 8.25
CA MET A 122 18.06 1.14 8.81
C MET A 122 18.46 1.92 10.08
N HIS A 123 18.32 3.24 10.08
CA HIS A 123 18.58 4.07 11.27
C HIS A 123 17.68 3.67 12.45
N LEU A 124 16.40 3.42 12.20
CA LEU A 124 15.45 2.96 13.23
C LEU A 124 15.84 1.59 13.81
N LEU A 125 16.28 0.67 12.97
CA LEU A 125 16.74 -0.64 13.40
C LEU A 125 18.01 -0.54 14.27
N GLU A 126 18.93 0.37 13.95
CA GLU A 126 20.11 0.68 14.77
C GLU A 126 19.74 1.21 16.15
N LEU A 127 18.63 1.96 16.24
CA LEU A 127 18.05 2.43 17.51
C LEU A 127 17.26 1.33 18.26
N GLY A 128 17.16 0.12 17.70
CA GLY A 128 16.48 -1.02 18.32
C GLY A 128 14.99 -1.15 18.02
N HIS A 129 14.43 -0.33 17.12
CA HIS A 129 13.04 -0.46 16.69
C HIS A 129 12.83 -1.67 15.79
N ARG A 130 11.56 -2.09 15.64
CA ARG A 130 11.11 -3.08 14.66
C ARG A 130 10.23 -2.38 13.63
N VAL A 131 10.68 -2.39 12.38
CA VAL A 131 10.10 -1.55 11.31
C VAL A 131 9.31 -2.37 10.31
N ALA A 132 8.04 -2.03 10.09
CA ALA A 132 7.27 -2.53 8.96
C ALA A 132 7.15 -1.45 7.87
N VAL A 133 7.31 -1.84 6.60
CA VAL A 133 7.12 -0.96 5.43
C VAL A 133 6.01 -1.54 4.56
N LEU A 134 4.97 -0.73 4.33
CA LEU A 134 3.80 -1.10 3.54
C LEU A 134 3.64 -0.12 2.37
N ALA A 135 3.52 -0.63 1.15
CA ALA A 135 3.25 0.22 -0.01
C ALA A 135 1.74 0.30 -0.31
N VAL A 136 1.29 1.45 -0.83
CA VAL A 136 -0.06 1.71 -1.31
C VAL A 136 0.00 2.22 -2.74
N ASP A 137 -0.38 1.38 -3.70
CA ASP A 137 -0.39 1.69 -5.13
C ASP A 137 -1.82 1.54 -5.70
N PRO A 138 -2.50 2.63 -6.10
CA PRO A 138 -3.80 2.56 -6.78
C PRO A 138 -3.76 1.75 -8.09
N SER A 139 -2.61 1.77 -8.80
CA SER A 139 -2.44 1.12 -10.10
C SER A 139 -2.25 -0.40 -10.00
N SER A 140 -2.05 -0.92 -8.79
CA SER A 140 -2.04 -2.36 -8.49
C SER A 140 -3.34 -3.09 -8.88
N SER A 141 -4.43 -2.32 -9.02
CA SER A 141 -5.72 -2.78 -9.54
C SER A 141 -5.66 -3.25 -11.00
N ILE A 142 -4.79 -2.64 -11.82
CA ILE A 142 -4.59 -2.99 -13.24
C ILE A 142 -3.49 -4.05 -13.38
N SER A 143 -2.41 -3.94 -12.62
CA SER A 143 -1.23 -4.82 -12.76
C SER A 143 -1.32 -6.15 -11.99
N GLY A 144 -2.35 -6.35 -11.16
CA GLY A 144 -2.49 -7.56 -10.35
C GLY A 144 -1.52 -7.62 -9.16
N GLY A 145 -0.96 -6.47 -8.76
CA GLY A 145 0.01 -6.30 -7.67
C GLY A 145 1.46 -6.51 -8.09
N SER A 146 2.37 -5.78 -7.44
CA SER A 146 3.82 -5.89 -7.67
C SER A 146 4.44 -6.83 -6.64
N ILE A 147 4.82 -8.04 -7.04
CA ILE A 147 5.46 -9.02 -6.12
C ILE A 147 6.92 -8.66 -5.82
N LEU A 148 7.64 -8.03 -6.76
CA LEU A 148 9.09 -7.83 -6.68
C LEU A 148 9.57 -6.36 -6.68
N GLY A 149 8.79 -5.42 -7.24
CA GLY A 149 9.29 -4.08 -7.55
C GLY A 149 9.71 -3.23 -6.34
N ASP A 150 9.04 -3.41 -5.20
CA ASP A 150 9.33 -2.63 -3.98
C ASP A 150 10.43 -3.26 -3.13
N LYS A 151 10.57 -4.60 -3.17
CA LYS A 151 11.62 -5.31 -2.41
C LYS A 151 13.01 -5.13 -3.01
N THR A 152 13.13 -4.97 -4.32
CA THR A 152 14.43 -4.76 -4.99
C THR A 152 14.97 -3.34 -4.81
N ARG A 153 14.11 -2.37 -4.45
CA ARG A 153 14.51 -0.97 -4.21
C ARG A 153 15.05 -0.72 -2.80
N MET A 154 14.78 -1.64 -1.87
CA MET A 154 15.19 -1.56 -0.46
C MET A 154 16.01 -2.81 -0.08
N GLU A 155 17.19 -2.95 -0.68
CA GLU A 155 18.04 -4.14 -0.57
C GLU A 155 18.50 -4.41 0.87
N LYS A 156 18.96 -3.40 1.60
CA LYS A 156 19.49 -3.58 2.96
C LYS A 156 18.35 -3.84 3.94
N LEU A 157 17.32 -3.00 3.86
CA LEU A 157 16.19 -3.08 4.77
C LEU A 157 15.44 -4.41 4.60
N SER A 158 15.25 -4.91 3.37
CA SER A 158 14.53 -6.16 3.11
C SER A 158 15.17 -7.42 3.72
N ARG A 159 16.49 -7.40 3.94
CA ARG A 159 17.27 -8.52 4.51
C ARG A 159 17.36 -8.46 6.03
N HIS A 160 17.03 -7.34 6.66
CA HIS A 160 17.17 -7.20 8.10
C HIS A 160 16.12 -8.04 8.87
N PRO A 161 16.51 -8.78 9.94
CA PRO A 161 15.57 -9.60 10.70
C PRO A 161 14.50 -8.78 11.44
N GLY A 162 14.86 -7.57 11.88
CA GLY A 162 13.96 -6.63 12.56
C GLY A 162 13.00 -5.86 11.65
N SER A 163 13.05 -6.04 10.33
CA SER A 163 12.17 -5.36 9.38
C SER A 163 11.14 -6.30 8.75
N PHE A 164 10.07 -5.73 8.20
CA PHE A 164 9.13 -6.45 7.34
C PHE A 164 8.64 -5.55 6.21
N ILE A 165 8.79 -5.99 4.95
CA ILE A 165 8.38 -5.21 3.78
C ILE A 165 7.27 -5.93 3.04
N ARG A 166 6.14 -5.26 2.88
CA ARG A 166 4.98 -5.72 2.10
C ARG A 166 4.74 -4.76 0.91
N PRO A 167 4.89 -5.25 -0.33
CA PRO A 167 4.47 -4.50 -1.52
C PRO A 167 2.97 -4.21 -1.50
N SER A 168 2.51 -3.30 -2.38
CA SER A 168 1.09 -2.98 -2.46
C SER A 168 0.25 -4.23 -2.73
N PRO A 169 -0.87 -4.44 -1.99
CA PRO A 169 -1.76 -5.55 -2.24
C PRO A 169 -2.36 -5.47 -3.64
N SER A 170 -2.76 -6.62 -4.19
CA SER A 170 -3.41 -6.70 -5.49
C SER A 170 -4.94 -6.59 -5.40
N GLY A 171 -5.53 -6.01 -6.45
CA GLY A 171 -6.97 -6.10 -6.75
C GLY A 171 -7.87 -5.05 -6.09
N GLY A 172 -8.80 -4.53 -6.89
CA GLY A 172 -9.91 -3.66 -6.47
C GLY A 172 -9.66 -2.16 -6.69
N ALA A 173 -10.72 -1.35 -6.63
CA ALA A 173 -10.60 0.10 -6.59
C ALA A 173 -9.73 0.55 -5.39
N LEU A 174 -9.31 1.83 -5.36
CA LEU A 174 -8.45 2.39 -4.30
C LEU A 174 -8.92 2.03 -2.87
N GLY A 175 -10.23 1.95 -2.63
CA GLY A 175 -10.81 1.53 -1.35
C GLY A 175 -10.39 0.13 -0.89
N GLY A 176 -10.30 -0.84 -1.81
CA GLY A 176 -9.87 -2.21 -1.51
C GLY A 176 -8.40 -2.30 -1.09
N VAL A 177 -7.53 -1.54 -1.76
CA VAL A 177 -6.10 -1.45 -1.41
C VAL A 177 -5.96 -0.81 -0.02
N ALA A 178 -6.64 0.32 0.23
CA ALA A 178 -6.59 1.01 1.52
C ALA A 178 -7.11 0.13 2.67
N ARG A 179 -8.17 -0.65 2.45
CA ARG A 179 -8.68 -1.65 3.41
C ARG A 179 -7.61 -2.65 3.79
N LYS A 180 -7.05 -3.34 2.80
CA LYS A 180 -6.06 -4.40 3.00
C LYS A 180 -4.82 -3.86 3.71
N THR A 181 -4.39 -2.64 3.38
CA THR A 181 -3.27 -1.99 4.07
C THR A 181 -3.59 -1.71 5.53
N ARG A 182 -4.79 -1.20 5.87
CA ARG A 182 -5.17 -0.96 7.27
C ARG A 182 -5.22 -2.23 8.11
N GLU A 183 -5.81 -3.29 7.57
CA GLU A 183 -5.86 -4.60 8.23
C GLU A 183 -4.44 -5.19 8.36
N THR A 184 -3.57 -4.99 7.36
CA THR A 184 -2.16 -5.38 7.41
C THR A 184 -1.38 -4.60 8.48
N MET A 185 -1.62 -3.29 8.63
CA MET A 185 -1.02 -2.51 9.71
C MET A 185 -1.36 -3.16 11.05
N LEU A 186 -2.63 -3.47 11.30
CA LEU A 186 -3.08 -4.11 12.54
C LEU A 186 -2.30 -5.41 12.85
N LEU A 187 -2.10 -6.26 11.84
CA LEU A 187 -1.31 -7.48 12.00
C LEU A 187 0.15 -7.21 12.34
N CYS A 188 0.77 -6.19 11.72
CA CYS A 188 2.13 -5.78 12.03
C CYS A 188 2.25 -5.26 13.47
N GLU A 189 1.28 -4.46 13.94
CA GLU A 189 1.28 -3.97 15.33
C GLU A 189 1.21 -5.14 16.32
N ALA A 190 0.29 -6.08 16.08
CA ALA A 190 0.15 -7.27 16.91
C ALA A 190 1.38 -8.19 16.86
N ALA A 191 2.14 -8.16 15.76
CA ALA A 191 3.41 -8.89 15.63
C ALA A 191 4.60 -8.21 16.32
N GLY A 192 4.36 -7.09 17.01
CA GLY A 192 5.35 -6.36 17.79
C GLY A 192 6.26 -5.44 16.96
N PHE A 193 5.82 -5.02 15.77
CA PHE A 193 6.43 -3.89 15.08
C PHE A 193 5.96 -2.59 15.76
N ASP A 194 6.87 -1.69 16.08
CA ASP A 194 6.59 -0.43 16.78
C ASP A 194 6.65 0.80 15.87
N VAL A 195 7.23 0.67 14.67
CA VAL A 195 7.19 1.69 13.62
C VAL A 195 6.63 1.10 12.33
N ILE A 196 5.60 1.75 11.77
CA ILE A 196 5.02 1.39 10.47
C ILE A 196 5.22 2.55 9.51
N LEU A 197 5.97 2.32 8.44
CA LEU A 197 6.16 3.25 7.33
C LEU A 197 5.21 2.86 6.19
N VAL A 198 4.39 3.81 5.72
CA VAL A 198 3.43 3.61 4.63
C VAL A 198 3.82 4.48 3.44
N GLU A 199 4.28 3.87 2.35
CA GLU A 199 4.69 4.57 1.13
C GLU A 199 3.52 4.70 0.16
N THR A 200 3.35 5.88 -0.44
CA THR A 200 2.54 6.03 -1.66
C THR A 200 3.36 5.65 -2.89
N VAL A 201 2.81 4.79 -3.73
CA VAL A 201 3.41 4.42 -5.02
C VAL A 201 2.55 5.00 -6.15
N GLY A 202 3.22 5.54 -7.18
CA GLY A 202 2.58 6.03 -8.40
C GLY A 202 2.08 7.50 -8.35
N VAL A 203 1.27 7.84 -9.35
CA VAL A 203 0.57 9.13 -9.51
C VAL A 203 -0.92 8.92 -9.22
N GLY A 204 -1.53 9.69 -8.30
CA GLY A 204 -2.93 9.42 -7.92
C GLY A 204 -3.51 10.29 -6.80
N GLN A 205 -4.51 9.73 -6.12
CA GLN A 205 -5.12 10.24 -4.87
C GLN A 205 -4.79 9.34 -3.67
N SER A 206 -3.71 8.58 -3.75
CA SER A 206 -3.25 7.69 -2.66
C SER A 206 -2.79 8.49 -1.43
N GLU A 207 -2.47 9.77 -1.58
CA GLU A 207 -2.03 10.65 -0.50
C GLU A 207 -3.12 10.83 0.55
N ILE A 208 -4.37 11.06 0.14
CA ILE A 208 -5.51 11.22 1.05
C ILE A 208 -5.78 9.90 1.77
N ALA A 209 -5.74 8.78 1.03
CA ALA A 209 -5.93 7.45 1.60
C ALA A 209 -4.86 7.14 2.66
N VAL A 210 -3.58 7.33 2.34
CA VAL A 210 -2.47 7.14 3.30
C VAL A 210 -2.60 8.10 4.47
N ARG A 211 -2.89 9.37 4.23
CA ARG A 211 -3.09 10.36 5.30
C ARG A 211 -4.19 9.96 6.29
N SER A 212 -5.25 9.34 5.79
CA SER A 212 -6.37 8.87 6.62
C SER A 212 -6.00 7.71 7.54
N MET A 213 -4.89 7.00 7.31
CA MET A 213 -4.52 5.80 8.07
C MET A 213 -3.26 5.94 8.93
N VAL A 214 -2.52 7.05 8.79
CA VAL A 214 -1.27 7.30 9.52
C VAL A 214 -1.38 8.42 10.56
N ASP A 215 -0.48 8.42 11.52
CA ASP A 215 -0.43 9.44 12.57
C ASP A 215 0.26 10.72 12.07
N PHE A 216 1.39 10.51 11.39
CA PHE A 216 2.28 11.53 10.84
C PHE A 216 2.43 11.37 9.33
N PHE A 217 2.33 12.45 8.58
CA PHE A 217 2.45 12.44 7.12
C PHE A 217 3.63 13.29 6.64
N LEU A 218 4.62 12.64 6.03
CA LEU A 218 5.85 13.23 5.52
C LEU A 218 5.76 13.44 4.01
N LEU A 219 5.96 14.69 3.57
CA LEU A 219 6.05 15.05 2.16
C LEU A 219 7.51 15.22 1.75
N LEU A 220 7.98 14.38 0.82
CA LEU A 220 9.31 14.44 0.23
C LEU A 220 9.29 15.27 -1.05
N GLN A 221 10.19 16.26 -1.12
CA GLN A 221 10.38 17.19 -2.23
C GLN A 221 11.82 17.16 -2.73
N ILE A 222 12.08 17.73 -3.90
CA ILE A 222 13.42 17.90 -4.49
C ILE A 222 13.61 19.34 -4.98
N THR A 223 14.86 19.69 -5.28
CA THR A 223 15.21 20.98 -5.91
C THR A 223 14.88 21.00 -7.40
N GLY A 224 14.74 22.21 -7.96
CA GLY A 224 14.71 22.40 -9.41
C GLY A 224 13.39 22.04 -10.09
N GLY A 225 12.36 21.63 -9.35
CA GLY A 225 10.99 21.54 -9.85
C GLY A 225 10.36 22.93 -9.99
N GLY A 226 11.01 23.89 -10.64
CA GLY A 226 10.77 25.35 -10.56
C GLY A 226 9.36 25.87 -10.85
N ASP A 227 8.42 25.05 -11.33
CA ASP A 227 6.98 25.35 -11.49
C ASP A 227 6.08 24.62 -10.47
N GLU A 228 6.66 23.83 -9.58
CA GLU A 228 5.94 22.92 -8.69
C GLU A 228 5.42 23.60 -7.42
N LEU A 229 5.75 24.85 -7.10
CA LEU A 229 4.99 25.53 -6.04
C LEU A 229 3.53 25.81 -6.50
N GLN A 230 3.31 25.92 -7.83
CA GLN A 230 1.98 25.88 -8.47
C GLN A 230 1.52 24.44 -8.80
N GLY A 231 2.45 23.51 -9.10
CA GLY A 231 2.17 22.10 -9.43
C GLY A 231 1.96 21.16 -8.23
N ILE A 232 2.43 21.52 -7.04
CA ILE A 232 2.04 20.91 -5.77
C ILE A 232 0.60 21.34 -5.59
N LYS A 233 -0.30 20.43 -5.95
CA LYS A 233 -1.72 20.54 -5.63
C LYS A 233 -1.80 21.09 -4.22
N LYS A 234 -2.35 22.29 -4.06
CA LYS A 234 -2.63 22.97 -2.80
C LYS A 234 -3.04 21.97 -1.69
N GLY A 235 -3.80 20.96 -2.08
CA GLY A 235 -4.25 19.85 -1.23
C GLY A 235 -3.18 18.92 -0.62
N VAL A 236 -2.00 18.64 -1.19
CA VAL A 236 -1.05 17.67 -0.56
C VAL A 236 -0.21 18.33 0.53
N MET A 237 0.19 19.59 0.36
CA MET A 237 0.91 20.34 1.41
C MET A 237 0.06 20.53 2.66
N GLU A 238 -1.25 20.72 2.49
CA GLU A 238 -2.22 20.84 3.59
C GLU A 238 -2.34 19.55 4.43
N LEU A 239 -1.87 18.40 3.91
CA LEU A 239 -1.88 17.13 4.63
C LEU A 239 -0.58 16.86 5.39
N ALA A 240 0.49 17.61 5.10
CA ALA A 240 1.85 17.33 5.57
C ALA A 240 2.09 17.79 7.00
N ASP A 241 2.51 16.87 7.86
CA ASP A 241 3.00 17.13 9.20
C ASP A 241 4.48 17.53 9.20
N ALA A 242 5.24 17.16 8.16
CA ALA A 242 6.54 17.74 7.82
C ALA A 242 6.81 17.69 6.32
N VAL A 243 7.67 18.60 5.86
CA VAL A 243 8.20 18.61 4.49
C VAL A 243 9.71 18.43 4.53
N VAL A 244 10.23 17.56 3.67
CA VAL A 244 11.67 17.31 3.54
C VAL A 244 12.10 17.51 2.11
N VAL A 245 13.09 18.37 1.89
CA VAL A 245 13.75 18.57 0.60
C VAL A 245 14.95 17.62 0.52
N ASN A 246 14.81 16.54 -0.25
CA ASN A 246 15.83 15.51 -0.41
C ASN A 246 16.89 15.89 -1.45
N LYS A 247 17.94 15.06 -1.55
CA LYS A 247 19.10 15.24 -2.44
C LYS A 247 19.91 16.49 -2.12
N ALA A 248 19.91 16.92 -0.86
CA ALA A 248 20.70 18.05 -0.39
C ALA A 248 22.18 17.66 -0.20
N ASP A 249 22.83 17.25 -1.28
CA ASP A 249 24.23 16.78 -1.31
C ASP A 249 25.02 17.48 -2.42
N GLY A 250 26.34 17.55 -2.24
CA GLY A 250 27.26 18.20 -3.18
C GLY A 250 26.85 19.63 -3.54
N GLU A 251 26.82 19.92 -4.84
CA GLU A 251 26.42 21.22 -5.40
C GLU A 251 24.93 21.54 -5.17
N ASN A 252 24.11 20.53 -4.86
CA ASN A 252 22.67 20.70 -4.67
C ASN A 252 22.30 21.13 -3.24
N ARG A 253 23.26 21.23 -2.31
CA ARG A 253 23.02 21.71 -0.93
C ARG A 253 22.43 23.12 -0.88
N ALA A 254 23.02 24.06 -1.61
CA ALA A 254 22.55 25.46 -1.61
C ALA A 254 21.16 25.61 -2.26
N PRO A 255 20.89 25.02 -3.45
CA PRO A 255 19.54 24.98 -4.01
C PRO A 255 18.51 24.32 -3.07
N ALA A 256 18.87 23.24 -2.38
CA ALA A 256 17.97 22.54 -1.45
C ALA A 256 17.61 23.41 -0.25
N GLU A 257 18.58 24.15 0.29
CA GLU A 257 18.33 25.10 1.36
C GLU A 257 17.45 26.27 0.92
N SER A 258 17.62 26.77 -0.32
CA SER A 258 16.71 27.78 -0.89
C SER A 258 15.28 27.24 -0.97
N ALA A 259 15.09 26.06 -1.57
CA ALA A 259 13.77 25.44 -1.67
C ALA A 259 13.13 25.17 -0.30
N ARG A 260 13.94 24.79 0.70
CA ARG A 260 13.49 24.62 2.09
C ARG A 260 12.91 25.92 2.66
N GLN A 261 13.55 27.05 2.38
CA GLN A 261 13.08 28.37 2.82
C GLN A 261 11.79 28.77 2.11
N ASP A 262 11.69 28.52 0.81
CA ASP A 262 10.49 28.82 0.02
C ASP A 262 9.28 28.03 0.53
N PHE A 263 9.43 26.71 0.75
CA PHE A 263 8.37 25.89 1.35
C PHE A 263 8.01 26.32 2.77
N ALA A 264 9.01 26.68 3.58
CA ALA A 264 8.77 27.16 4.94
C ALA A 264 7.98 28.48 4.94
N MET A 265 8.19 29.34 3.94
CA MET A 265 7.44 30.58 3.77
C MET A 265 6.01 30.30 3.32
N ALA A 266 5.82 29.43 2.32
CA ALA A 266 4.52 29.05 1.80
C ALA A 266 3.61 28.43 2.87
N LEU A 267 4.16 27.54 3.70
CA LEU A 267 3.41 26.87 4.79
C LEU A 267 2.89 27.84 5.87
N ARG A 268 3.43 29.07 5.97
CA ARG A 268 2.90 30.07 6.92
C ARG A 268 1.52 30.57 6.53
N TYR A 269 1.14 30.43 5.25
CA TYR A 269 -0.15 30.86 4.73
C TYR A 269 -1.17 29.73 4.63
N LEU A 270 -0.78 28.50 4.98
CA LEU A 270 -1.65 27.33 4.96
C LEU A 270 -2.05 26.93 6.39
N PRO A 271 -3.27 26.41 6.58
CA PRO A 271 -3.63 25.79 7.85
C PRO A 271 -2.72 24.59 8.11
N ALA A 272 -2.37 24.39 9.38
CA ALA A 272 -1.62 23.21 9.77
C ALA A 272 -2.45 21.93 9.56
N ALA A 273 -1.84 20.89 9.01
CA ALA A 273 -2.45 19.57 8.83
C ALA A 273 -2.91 18.93 10.15
N THR A 274 -2.19 19.25 11.23
CA THR A 274 -2.50 18.83 12.59
C THR A 274 -2.64 20.05 13.47
N GLU A 275 -3.81 20.17 14.10
CA GLU A 275 -4.12 21.30 14.98
C GLU A 275 -3.06 21.43 16.09
N GLY A 276 -2.49 22.63 16.23
CA GLY A 276 -1.45 22.93 17.22
C GLY A 276 -0.07 22.36 16.91
N TRP A 277 0.14 21.76 15.73
CA TRP A 277 1.47 21.35 15.26
C TRP A 277 1.93 22.27 14.12
N LYS A 278 3.13 22.82 14.24
CA LYS A 278 3.72 23.64 13.17
C LYS A 278 4.54 22.74 12.24
N THR A 279 4.09 22.58 11.00
CA THR A 279 4.78 21.78 9.97
C THR A 279 6.22 22.29 9.74
N PRO A 280 7.27 21.54 10.15
CA PRO A 280 8.64 21.92 9.89
C PRO A 280 9.05 21.55 8.47
N VAL A 281 9.99 22.33 7.92
CA VAL A 281 10.66 22.03 6.66
C VAL A 281 12.14 21.79 6.92
N ARG A 282 12.68 20.68 6.43
CA ARG A 282 14.09 20.30 6.55
C ARG A 282 14.66 19.89 5.21
N THR A 283 15.99 19.81 5.14
CA THR A 283 16.73 19.20 4.04
C THR A 283 17.28 17.85 4.50
N CYS A 284 17.49 16.93 3.56
CA CYS A 284 18.24 15.71 3.81
C CYS A 284 18.95 15.23 2.55
N SER A 285 19.91 14.33 2.72
CA SER A 285 20.40 13.47 1.65
C SER A 285 20.20 12.03 2.08
N ALA A 286 19.16 11.39 1.54
CA ALA A 286 18.90 9.98 1.77
C ALA A 286 20.05 9.07 1.31
N LEU A 287 20.86 9.53 0.35
CA LEU A 287 22.01 8.79 -0.17
C LEU A 287 23.19 8.78 0.81
N SER A 288 23.50 9.93 1.43
CA SER A 288 24.60 10.02 2.40
C SER A 288 24.18 9.70 3.83
N GLY A 289 22.87 9.72 4.12
CA GLY A 289 22.30 9.58 5.46
C GLY A 289 22.21 10.90 6.24
N GLU A 290 22.67 12.01 5.67
CA GLU A 290 22.58 13.34 6.30
C GLU A 290 21.11 13.78 6.45
N GLY A 291 20.72 14.22 7.65
CA GLY A 291 19.36 14.66 7.94
C GLY A 291 18.38 13.56 8.37
N ILE A 292 18.77 12.27 8.30
CA ILE A 292 17.86 11.14 8.60
C ILE A 292 17.50 11.09 10.09
N GLY A 293 18.48 11.29 10.98
CA GLY A 293 18.23 11.33 12.42
C GLY A 293 17.34 12.51 12.83
N GLU A 294 17.50 13.65 12.16
CA GLU A 294 16.68 14.84 12.36
C GLU A 294 15.22 14.62 11.92
N ILE A 295 15.00 13.89 10.83
CA ILE A 295 13.65 13.48 10.41
C ILE A 295 12.99 12.63 11.49
N TRP A 296 13.70 11.64 12.02
CA TRP A 296 13.17 10.80 13.10
C TRP A 296 12.87 11.62 14.36
N LYS A 297 13.77 12.54 14.73
CA LYS A 297 13.56 13.45 15.87
C LYS A 297 12.27 14.26 15.73
N ILE A 298 11.99 14.79 14.55
CA ILE A 298 10.74 15.52 14.27
C ILE A 298 9.51 14.63 14.47
N ILE A 299 9.58 13.37 14.03
CA ILE A 299 8.49 12.40 14.20
C ILE A 299 8.24 12.12 15.69
N CYS A 300 9.31 11.97 16.49
CA CYS A 300 9.22 11.83 17.94
C CYS A 300 8.62 13.08 18.61
N GLU A 301 9.11 14.27 18.28
CA GLU A 301 8.58 15.55 18.79
C GLU A 301 7.09 15.71 18.47
N PHE A 302 6.67 15.32 17.26
CA PHE A 302 5.26 15.32 16.87
C PHE A 302 4.44 14.39 17.76
N ARG A 303 4.91 13.16 17.97
CA ARG A 303 4.21 12.18 18.82
C ARG A 303 4.06 12.72 20.23
N GLU A 304 5.13 13.23 20.82
CA GLU A 304 5.11 13.81 22.17
C GLU A 304 4.13 14.97 22.27
N ALA A 305 4.20 15.93 21.34
CA ALA A 305 3.34 17.11 21.32
C ALA A 305 1.86 16.74 21.17
N THR A 306 1.54 15.80 20.27
CA THR A 306 0.16 15.40 19.99
C THR A 306 -0.42 14.48 21.07
N VAL A 307 0.39 13.64 21.71
CA VAL A 307 -0.01 12.85 22.89
C VAL A 307 -0.30 13.77 24.07
N LYS A 308 0.60 14.72 24.37
CA LYS A 308 0.41 15.71 25.45
C LYS A 308 -0.84 16.55 25.24
N ALA A 309 -1.17 16.88 23.99
CA ALA A 309 -2.38 17.62 23.64
C ALA A 309 -3.65 16.74 23.54
N GLY A 310 -3.57 15.42 23.76
CA GLY A 310 -4.69 14.49 23.60
C GLY A 310 -5.18 14.30 22.15
N ARG A 311 -4.42 14.81 21.17
CA ARG A 311 -4.77 14.78 19.75
C ARG A 311 -4.39 13.48 19.04
N PHE A 312 -3.36 12.78 19.53
CA PHE A 312 -2.86 11.54 18.92
C PHE A 312 -3.95 10.45 18.86
N GLU A 313 -4.50 10.08 20.01
CA GLU A 313 -5.57 9.09 20.10
C GLU A 313 -6.90 9.57 19.49
N LEU A 314 -7.19 10.87 19.61
CA LEU A 314 -8.38 11.46 18.99
C LEU A 314 -8.33 11.33 17.46
N ARG A 315 -7.16 11.56 16.83
CA ARG A 315 -6.97 11.33 15.39
C ARG A 315 -7.26 9.88 15.03
N ARG A 316 -6.67 8.92 15.73
CA ARG A 316 -6.88 7.48 15.44
C ARG A 316 -8.35 7.08 15.56
N ARG A 317 -9.07 7.58 16.58
CA ARG A 317 -10.51 7.34 16.74
C ARG A 317 -11.33 7.93 15.60
N ARG A 318 -11.00 9.15 15.15
CA ARG A 318 -11.64 9.79 13.99
C ARG A 318 -11.40 8.99 12.71
N GLN A 319 -10.15 8.58 12.47
CA GLN A 319 -9.77 7.74 11.33
C GLN A 319 -10.51 6.40 11.35
N ALA A 320 -10.65 5.76 12.52
CA ALA A 320 -11.39 4.50 12.65
C ALA A 320 -12.89 4.69 12.35
N ARG A 321 -13.50 5.79 12.83
CA ARG A 321 -14.88 6.15 12.51
C ARG A 321 -15.09 6.41 11.02
N GLU A 322 -14.25 7.25 10.42
CA GLU A 322 -14.30 7.57 8.99
C GLU A 322 -14.13 6.32 8.15
N TRP A 323 -13.22 5.44 8.57
CA TRP A 323 -12.99 4.16 7.92
C TRP A 323 -14.21 3.24 7.97
N MET A 324 -14.83 3.09 9.14
CA MET A 324 -16.07 2.33 9.28
C MET A 324 -17.19 2.84 8.36
N LEU A 325 -17.35 4.17 8.26
CA LEU A 325 -18.34 4.78 7.37
C LEU A 325 -18.03 4.52 5.89
N SER A 326 -16.76 4.60 5.50
CA SER A 326 -16.32 4.26 4.13
C SER A 326 -16.64 2.81 3.79
N LEU A 327 -16.37 1.87 4.72
CA LEU A 327 -16.67 0.45 4.52
C LEU A 327 -18.17 0.17 4.34
N ILE A 328 -19.02 0.90 5.05
CA ILE A 328 -20.48 0.80 4.87
C ILE A 328 -20.86 1.27 3.46
N GLY A 329 -20.31 2.39 3.01
CA GLY A 329 -20.52 2.90 1.64
C GLY A 329 -20.12 1.87 0.58
N ASP A 330 -18.88 1.37 0.67
CA ASP A 330 -18.35 0.36 -0.25
C ASP A 330 -19.22 -0.91 -0.26
N TYR A 331 -19.72 -1.34 0.91
CA TYR A 331 -20.59 -2.51 1.01
C TYR A 331 -21.94 -2.28 0.32
N LEU A 332 -22.57 -1.13 0.57
CA LEU A 332 -23.86 -0.78 -0.04
C LEU A 332 -23.76 -0.62 -1.55
N GLU A 333 -22.68 -0.01 -2.05
CA GLU A 333 -22.41 0.09 -3.48
C GLU A 333 -22.27 -1.31 -4.11
N ASN A 334 -21.47 -2.19 -3.50
CA ASN A 334 -21.31 -3.55 -4.00
C ASN A 334 -22.64 -4.32 -3.97
N LEU A 335 -23.41 -4.19 -2.90
CA LEU A 335 -24.73 -4.83 -2.76
C LEU A 335 -25.68 -4.37 -3.88
N PHE A 336 -25.68 -3.08 -4.19
CA PHE A 336 -26.49 -2.50 -5.26
C PHE A 336 -26.07 -3.01 -6.65
N TYR A 337 -24.78 -2.91 -7.00
CA TYR A 337 -24.30 -3.28 -8.33
C TYR A 337 -24.29 -4.79 -8.59
N GLN A 338 -24.25 -5.62 -7.54
CA GLN A 338 -24.32 -7.08 -7.67
C GLN A 338 -25.74 -7.64 -7.65
N HIS A 339 -26.76 -6.79 -7.42
CA HIS A 339 -28.14 -7.23 -7.37
C HIS A 339 -28.63 -7.69 -8.75
N PRO A 340 -29.25 -8.89 -8.90
CA PRO A 340 -29.68 -9.43 -10.19
C PRO A 340 -30.56 -8.48 -11.01
N ASP A 341 -31.55 -7.85 -10.38
CA ASP A 341 -32.45 -6.90 -11.06
C ASP A 341 -31.72 -5.64 -11.56
N ILE A 342 -30.71 -5.18 -10.81
CA ILE A 342 -29.91 -4.03 -11.21
C ILE A 342 -29.00 -4.41 -12.38
N ILE A 343 -28.36 -5.57 -12.33
CA ILE A 343 -27.56 -6.10 -13.45
C ILE A 343 -28.42 -6.23 -14.71
N ALA A 344 -29.68 -6.66 -14.58
CA ALA A 344 -30.59 -6.82 -15.71
C ALA A 344 -31.03 -5.48 -16.32
N GLN A 345 -31.30 -4.46 -15.50
CA GLN A 345 -31.88 -3.19 -15.93
C GLN A 345 -30.86 -2.09 -16.26
N MET A 346 -29.63 -2.19 -15.73
CA MET A 346 -28.58 -1.18 -15.89
C MET A 346 -28.29 -0.82 -17.37
N PRO A 347 -28.09 -1.79 -18.29
CA PRO A 347 -27.65 -1.46 -19.65
C PRO A 347 -28.64 -0.59 -20.42
N GLU A 348 -29.95 -0.84 -20.27
CA GLU A 348 -30.99 -0.07 -20.96
C GLU A 348 -31.06 1.37 -20.41
N ILE A 349 -31.02 1.50 -19.09
CA ILE A 349 -31.10 2.81 -18.42
C ILE A 349 -29.85 3.65 -18.71
N GLU A 350 -28.65 3.06 -18.70
CA GLU A 350 -27.41 3.74 -19.09
C GLU A 350 -27.49 4.23 -20.55
N GLN A 351 -27.99 3.39 -21.47
CA GLN A 351 -28.15 3.79 -22.87
C GLN A 351 -29.15 4.95 -23.05
N ALA A 352 -30.22 4.98 -22.25
CA ALA A 352 -31.17 6.09 -22.24
C ALA A 352 -30.52 7.40 -21.77
N VAL A 353 -29.61 7.33 -20.79
CA VAL A 353 -28.82 8.49 -20.32
C VAL A 353 -27.83 8.94 -21.38
N MET A 354 -27.03 8.02 -21.93
CA MET A 354 -26.02 8.32 -22.95
C MET A 354 -26.63 8.91 -24.23
N SER A 355 -27.85 8.51 -24.58
CA SER A 355 -28.59 9.04 -25.73
C SER A 355 -29.37 10.34 -25.43
N GLY A 356 -29.29 10.86 -24.20
CA GLY A 356 -29.99 12.09 -23.78
C GLY A 356 -31.51 11.95 -23.64
N LYS A 357 -32.04 10.72 -23.68
CA LYS A 357 -33.47 10.43 -23.54
C LYS A 357 -33.93 10.45 -22.08
N LEU A 358 -33.00 10.22 -21.15
CA LEU A 358 -33.27 10.19 -19.71
C LEU A 358 -32.23 11.02 -18.95
N PRO A 359 -32.63 11.98 -18.10
CA PRO A 359 -31.67 12.69 -17.26
C PRO A 359 -30.96 11.75 -16.27
N PRO A 360 -29.65 11.93 -15.99
CA PRO A 360 -28.91 11.08 -15.05
C PRO A 360 -29.53 11.00 -13.66
N THR A 361 -30.13 12.10 -13.17
CA THR A 361 -30.79 12.16 -11.86
C THR A 361 -32.05 11.29 -11.80
N THR A 362 -32.81 11.22 -12.90
CA THR A 362 -34.00 10.37 -13.02
C THR A 362 -33.60 8.91 -13.15
N ALA A 363 -32.60 8.61 -13.97
CA ALA A 363 -32.05 7.27 -14.13
C ALA A 363 -31.56 6.67 -12.80
N ALA A 364 -30.80 7.46 -12.03
CA ALA A 364 -30.32 7.05 -10.71
C ALA A 364 -31.49 6.74 -9.76
N ARG A 365 -32.53 7.59 -9.72
CA ARG A 365 -33.73 7.35 -8.90
C ARG A 365 -34.48 6.09 -9.32
N GLN A 366 -34.61 5.84 -10.62
CA GLN A 366 -35.28 4.66 -11.15
C GLN A 366 -34.55 3.37 -10.74
N LEU A 367 -33.23 3.32 -10.88
CA LEU A 367 -32.43 2.17 -10.44
C LEU A 367 -32.51 1.96 -8.92
N LEU A 368 -32.47 3.04 -8.13
CA LEU A 368 -32.64 2.95 -6.68
C LEU A 368 -34.01 2.41 -6.28
N GLN A 369 -35.09 2.81 -6.98
CA GLN A 369 -36.43 2.28 -6.73
C GLN A 369 -36.53 0.78 -7.03
N ILE A 370 -35.96 0.34 -8.17
CA ILE A 370 -35.90 -1.09 -8.52
C ILE A 370 -35.19 -1.88 -7.42
N PHE A 371 -34.06 -1.36 -6.92
CA PHE A 371 -33.33 -2.00 -5.82
C PHE A 371 -34.14 -2.04 -4.52
N GLU A 372 -34.80 -0.94 -4.13
CA GLU A 372 -35.64 -0.88 -2.93
C GLU A 372 -36.84 -1.84 -2.99
N GLU A 373 -37.43 -2.04 -4.17
CA GLU A 373 -38.52 -2.99 -4.38
C GLU A 373 -38.03 -4.43 -4.28
N ALA A 374 -36.89 -4.74 -4.90
CA ALA A 374 -36.30 -6.08 -4.84
C ALA A 374 -35.93 -6.51 -3.41
N LEU A 375 -35.36 -5.59 -2.62
CA LEU A 375 -35.07 -5.85 -1.20
C LEU A 375 -36.33 -6.10 -0.35
N LYS A 376 -37.50 -5.61 -0.77
CA LYS A 376 -38.77 -5.85 -0.09
C LYS A 376 -39.37 -7.20 -0.49
N SER A 377 -39.16 -7.66 -1.72
CA SER A 377 -39.66 -8.97 -2.18
C SER A 377 -38.86 -10.17 -1.68
N ASP A 378 -37.59 -9.97 -1.29
CA ASP A 378 -36.73 -11.00 -0.68
C ASP A 378 -36.98 -11.21 0.83
N ARG A 379 -37.88 -10.42 1.44
CA ARG A 379 -38.34 -10.57 2.83
C ARG A 379 -39.68 -11.29 2.89
#